data_AF-A0A847HQN0-F1
#
_entry.id   AF-A0A847HQN0-F1
#
_cell.length_a   1.000
_cell.length_b   1.000
_cell.length_c   1.000
_cell.angle_alpha   90.00
_cell.angle_beta   90.00
_cell.angle_gamma   90.00
#
_symmetry.space_group_name_H-M   'P 1'
#
loop_
_entity.id
_entity.type
_entity.pdbx_description
1 polymer ?
#
loop_
_entity_poly.entity_id
_entity_poly.type
_entity_poly.pdbx_seq_one_letter_code
_entity_poly.pdbx_strand_id
1 'polypeptide(L)'
;VELVREAGARKVYFASAAPPIIAPDPYGIDLPTKEELIASNHSIEEIRKFIGADALFYGKIEDLRRAVRYGNKNIRHFSEGCFTEKYPTPEVTPKFLRSLGHCRNNMRKRFWENELSTDEEGEAYKMMTLV
;
A
#
# COMPACT_ATOMS: atom_id res chain seq x y z
N VAL A 1 11.89 4.10 9.20
CA VAL A 1 12.09 5.41 9.89
C VAL A 1 12.95 5.24 11.13
N GLU A 2 12.60 4.29 12.00
CA GLU A 2 13.35 3.94 13.22
C GLU A 2 14.84 3.71 12.98
N LEU A 3 15.21 2.80 12.08
CA LEU A 3 16.61 2.55 11.70
C LEU A 3 17.40 3.83 11.34
N VAL A 4 16.76 4.77 10.63
CA VAL A 4 17.41 6.03 10.23
C VAL A 4 17.61 6.95 11.44
N ARG A 5 16.69 6.94 12.40
CA ARG A 5 16.85 7.68 13.66
C ARG A 5 17.96 7.07 14.52
N GLU A 6 17.99 5.75 14.64
CA GLU A 6 19.03 5.01 15.38
C GLU A 6 20.43 5.26 14.80
N ALA A 7 20.53 5.44 13.48
CA ALA A 7 21.76 5.86 12.81
C ALA A 7 22.18 7.32 13.11
N GLY A 8 21.45 8.05 13.96
CA GLY A 8 21.81 9.40 14.43
C GLY A 8 21.14 10.55 13.68
N ALA A 9 20.14 10.29 12.83
CA ALA A 9 19.45 11.37 12.11
C ALA A 9 18.62 12.26 13.07
N ARG A 10 18.88 13.58 13.04
CA ARG A 10 18.12 14.57 13.83
C ARG A 10 16.66 14.68 13.42
N LYS A 11 16.39 14.61 12.12
CA LYS A 11 15.06 14.69 11.50
C LYS A 11 14.95 13.66 10.39
N VAL A 12 13.82 12.97 10.31
CA VAL A 12 13.57 11.95 9.27
C VAL A 12 12.29 12.32 8.53
N TYR A 13 12.41 12.59 7.24
CA TYR A 13 11.31 12.89 6.34
C TYR A 13 11.05 11.70 5.43
N PHE A 14 9.79 11.33 5.25
CA PHE A 14 9.38 10.25 4.36
C PHE A 14 8.62 10.80 3.17
N ALA A 15 9.02 10.45 1.96
CA ALA A 15 8.33 10.85 0.73
C ALA A 15 8.05 9.60 -0.11
N SER A 16 6.78 9.22 -0.21
CA SER A 16 6.36 8.18 -1.14
C SER A 16 6.30 8.75 -2.55
N ALA A 17 6.94 8.07 -3.51
CA ALA A 17 6.83 8.40 -4.92
C ALA A 17 5.42 8.15 -5.47
N ALA A 18 4.67 7.24 -4.84
CA ALA A 18 3.31 6.91 -5.20
C ALA A 18 2.29 7.74 -4.40
N PRO A 19 1.05 7.90 -4.90
CA PRO A 19 -0.09 8.27 -4.08
C PRO A 19 -0.37 7.21 -2.99
N PRO A 20 -1.18 7.55 -1.96
CA PRO A 20 -1.57 6.58 -0.95
C PRO A 20 -2.35 5.42 -1.57
N ILE A 21 -1.97 4.18 -1.26
CA ILE A 21 -2.70 2.98 -1.66
C ILE A 21 -3.86 2.78 -0.68
N ILE A 22 -5.08 2.86 -1.19
CA ILE A 22 -6.31 2.85 -0.37
C ILE A 22 -7.20 1.64 -0.63
N ALA A 23 -6.89 0.85 -1.66
CA ALA A 23 -7.70 -0.30 -2.05
C ALA A 23 -6.87 -1.43 -2.67
N PRO A 24 -7.35 -2.69 -2.60
CA PRO A 24 -6.68 -3.85 -3.19
C PRO A 24 -6.66 -3.79 -4.72
N ASP A 25 -5.77 -4.53 -5.37
CA ASP A 25 -5.74 -4.67 -6.82
C ASP A 25 -6.18 -6.07 -7.28
N PRO A 26 -7.21 -6.19 -8.13
CA PRO A 26 -7.67 -7.47 -8.67
C PRO A 26 -6.93 -7.93 -9.93
N TYR A 27 -6.01 -7.12 -10.48
CA TYR A 27 -5.41 -7.36 -11.79
C TYR A 27 -4.01 -8.00 -11.73
N GLY A 28 -3.72 -8.71 -10.64
CA GLY A 28 -2.51 -9.52 -10.50
C GLY A 28 -1.44 -8.91 -9.59
N ILE A 29 -1.60 -7.67 -9.12
CA ILE A 29 -0.75 -7.15 -8.05
C ILE A 29 -1.29 -7.63 -6.70
N ASP A 30 -0.42 -8.23 -5.89
CA ASP A 30 -0.77 -8.71 -4.55
C ASP A 30 -0.74 -7.56 -3.54
N LEU A 31 -1.87 -6.87 -3.41
CA LEU A 31 -2.09 -5.86 -2.36
C LEU A 31 -2.93 -6.42 -1.21
N PRO A 32 -2.67 -5.99 0.04
CA PRO A 32 -3.47 -6.34 1.23
C PRO A 32 -4.95 -5.97 1.12
N THR A 33 -5.76 -6.46 2.08
CA THR A 33 -7.15 -6.01 2.17
C THR A 33 -7.23 -4.53 2.47
N LYS A 34 -8.39 -3.93 2.23
CA LYS A 34 -8.62 -2.52 2.56
C LYS A 34 -8.34 -2.26 4.04
N GLU A 35 -8.73 -3.16 4.93
CA GLU A 35 -8.57 -3.02 6.38
C GLU A 35 -7.09 -3.05 6.82
N GLU A 36 -6.24 -3.76 6.09
CA GLU A 36 -4.79 -3.85 6.34
C GLU A 36 -4.01 -2.66 5.77
N LEU A 37 -4.55 -1.96 4.77
CA LEU A 37 -3.91 -0.79 4.19
C LEU A 37 -4.01 0.40 5.15
N ILE A 38 -2.87 0.89 5.66
CA ILE A 38 -2.89 1.99 6.63
C ILE A 38 -3.56 3.25 6.07
N ALA A 39 -3.34 3.55 4.79
CA ALA A 39 -3.86 4.75 4.13
C ALA A 39 -5.34 4.67 3.76
N SER A 40 -5.99 3.51 3.88
CA SER A 40 -7.42 3.40 3.65
C SER A 40 -8.25 3.92 4.84
N ASN A 41 -7.67 3.86 6.05
CA ASN A 41 -8.36 4.11 7.33
C ASN A 41 -7.76 5.27 8.13
N HIS A 42 -6.62 5.81 7.71
CA HIS A 42 -5.92 6.88 8.41
C HIS A 42 -5.64 8.06 7.48
N SER A 43 -5.75 9.26 8.03
CA SER A 43 -5.25 10.48 7.40
C SER A 43 -3.72 10.46 7.27
N ILE A 44 -3.18 11.25 6.35
CA ILE A 44 -1.72 11.39 6.15
C ILE A 44 -1.02 11.76 7.46
N GLU A 45 -1.63 12.59 8.30
CA GLU A 45 -1.06 13.00 9.59
C GLU A 45 -1.03 11.85 10.61
N GLU A 46 -2.05 11.00 10.65
CA GLU A 46 -2.06 9.79 11.47
C GLU A 46 -1.01 8.79 11.00
N ILE A 47 -0.87 8.59 9.68
CA ILE A 47 0.18 7.73 9.11
C ILE A 47 1.57 8.29 9.47
N ARG A 48 1.79 9.60 9.33
CA ARG A 48 3.06 10.26 9.70
C ARG A 48 3.44 9.95 11.14
N LYS A 49 2.47 10.08 12.06
CA LYS A 49 2.67 9.77 13.49
C LYS A 49 2.95 8.28 13.70
N PHE A 50 2.17 7.41 13.06
CA PHE A 50 2.31 5.96 13.15
C PHE A 50 3.72 5.49 12.74
N ILE A 51 4.26 6.02 11.64
CA ILE A 51 5.61 5.67 11.18
C ILE A 51 6.73 6.44 11.90
N GLY A 52 6.39 7.41 12.75
CA GLY A 52 7.36 8.21 13.51
C GLY A 52 8.18 9.22 12.68
N ALA A 53 7.70 9.62 11.49
CA ALA A 53 8.39 10.58 10.63
C ALA A 53 8.16 12.03 11.08
N ASP A 54 9.13 12.91 10.88
CA ASP A 54 8.98 14.35 11.14
C ASP A 54 8.07 15.03 10.10
N ALA A 55 8.09 14.56 8.85
CA ALA A 55 7.09 14.89 7.85
C ALA A 55 6.88 13.70 6.90
N LEU A 56 5.67 13.63 6.32
CA LEU A 56 5.26 12.61 5.37
C LEU A 56 4.67 13.29 4.13
N PHE A 57 5.13 12.86 2.95
CA PHE A 57 4.66 13.34 1.66
C PHE A 57 4.24 12.17 0.78
N TYR A 58 3.17 12.35 0.03
CA TYR A 58 2.74 11.40 -1.00
C TYR A 58 2.73 12.09 -2.37
N GLY A 59 3.07 11.34 -3.41
CA GLY A 59 2.91 11.77 -4.78
C GLY A 59 1.44 12.04 -5.12
N LYS A 60 1.16 13.04 -5.94
CA LYS A 60 -0.19 13.27 -6.46
C LYS A 60 -0.43 12.35 -7.65
N ILE A 61 -1.65 11.83 -7.76
CA ILE A 61 -2.02 10.96 -8.87
C ILE A 61 -1.84 11.63 -10.24
N GLU A 62 -2.10 12.94 -10.34
CA GLU A 62 -1.88 13.70 -11.57
C GLU A 62 -0.40 13.81 -11.95
N ASP A 63 0.48 13.93 -10.96
CA ASP A 63 1.93 13.97 -11.17
C ASP A 63 2.43 12.61 -11.63
N LEU A 64 1.93 11.52 -11.04
CA LEU A 64 2.21 10.16 -11.48
C LEU A 64 1.76 9.91 -12.93
N ARG A 65 0.51 10.26 -13.28
CA ARG A 65 -0.01 10.16 -14.64
C ARG A 65 0.87 10.91 -15.64
N ARG A 66 1.29 12.13 -15.28
CA ARG A 66 2.17 12.97 -16.12
C ARG A 66 3.55 12.33 -16.29
N ALA A 67 4.14 11.81 -15.22
CA ALA A 67 5.44 11.16 -15.24
C ALA A 67 5.45 9.92 -16.14
N VAL A 68 4.43 9.07 -16.05
CA VAL A 68 4.35 7.86 -16.90
C VAL A 68 4.09 8.23 -18.38
N ARG A 69 3.20 9.20 -18.66
CA ARG A 69 2.92 9.67 -20.02
C ARG A 69 4.11 10.32 -20.71
N TYR A 70 5.12 10.78 -19.95
CA TYR A 70 6.37 11.25 -20.54
C TYR A 70 7.01 10.17 -21.43
N GLY A 71 6.95 8.90 -21.03
CA GLY A 71 7.46 7.78 -21.82
C GLY A 71 6.60 7.41 -23.03
N ASN A 72 5.28 7.65 -22.96
CA ASN A 72 4.37 7.43 -24.09
C ASN A 72 3.11 8.31 -23.99
N LYS A 73 3.03 9.33 -24.85
CA LYS A 73 1.91 10.28 -24.89
C LYS A 73 0.60 9.69 -25.41
N ASN A 74 0.63 8.52 -26.05
CA ASN A 74 -0.58 7.88 -26.59
C ASN A 74 -1.42 7.20 -25.50
N ILE A 75 -0.85 6.95 -24.31
CA ILE A 75 -1.58 6.32 -23.21
C ILE A 75 -2.50 7.34 -22.54
N ARG A 76 -3.81 7.12 -22.67
CA ARG A 76 -4.84 8.03 -22.15
C ARG A 76 -5.32 7.69 -20.75
N HIS A 77 -5.34 6.42 -20.37
CA HIS A 77 -5.83 5.98 -19.07
C HIS A 77 -4.88 4.94 -18.49
N PHE A 78 -4.87 4.84 -17.16
CA PHE A 78 -4.07 3.89 -16.40
C PHE A 78 -4.98 3.09 -15.48
N SER A 79 -4.58 1.86 -15.16
CA SER A 79 -5.18 1.15 -14.03
C SER A 79 -4.67 1.79 -12.73
N GLU A 80 -5.56 2.48 -12.04
CA GLU A 80 -5.23 3.28 -10.84
C GLU A 80 -6.26 3.04 -9.73
N GLY A 81 -6.97 1.90 -9.79
CA GLY A 81 -8.03 1.55 -8.85
C GLY A 81 -7.54 1.44 -7.41
N CYS A 82 -6.30 0.99 -7.18
CA CYS A 82 -5.71 0.94 -5.85
C CYS A 82 -5.53 2.34 -5.19
N PHE A 83 -5.46 3.41 -5.98
CA PHE A 83 -5.37 4.80 -5.49
C PHE A 83 -6.71 5.54 -5.48
N THR A 84 -7.71 5.07 -6.25
CA THR A 84 -8.94 5.83 -6.56
C THR A 84 -10.24 5.09 -6.30
N GLU A 85 -10.17 3.78 -6.03
CA GLU A 85 -11.29 2.83 -6.00
C GLU A 85 -12.10 2.74 -7.31
N LYS A 86 -11.57 3.29 -8.40
CA LYS A 86 -12.20 3.25 -9.74
C LYS A 86 -11.49 2.22 -10.60
N TYR A 87 -12.20 1.14 -10.89
CA TYR A 87 -11.68 0.02 -11.67
C TYR A 87 -12.29 0.03 -13.08
N PRO A 88 -11.50 -0.29 -14.12
CA PRO A 88 -11.96 -0.27 -15.52
C PRO A 88 -12.96 -1.38 -15.85
N THR A 89 -13.07 -2.43 -15.01
CA THR A 89 -13.97 -3.57 -15.27
C THR A 89 -15.18 -3.56 -14.31
N PRO A 90 -16.42 -3.64 -14.82
CA PRO A 90 -17.63 -3.46 -14.02
C PRO A 90 -17.88 -4.58 -13.00
N GLU A 91 -17.25 -5.74 -13.17
CA GLU A 91 -17.35 -6.88 -12.25
C GLU A 91 -16.64 -6.61 -10.93
N VAL A 92 -15.75 -5.62 -10.88
CA VAL A 92 -15.02 -5.24 -9.67
C VAL A 92 -15.96 -4.47 -8.75
N THR A 93 -16.51 -5.21 -7.79
CA THR A 93 -17.38 -4.67 -6.75
C THR A 93 -16.68 -4.65 -5.38
N PRO A 94 -17.12 -3.82 -4.43
CA PRO A 94 -16.59 -3.86 -3.05
C PRO A 94 -16.71 -5.24 -2.40
N LYS A 95 -17.76 -6.00 -2.72
CA LYS A 95 -17.94 -7.37 -2.24
C LYS A 95 -16.88 -8.31 -2.82
N PHE A 96 -16.61 -8.20 -4.12
CA PHE A 96 -15.57 -8.97 -4.79
C PHE A 96 -14.19 -8.66 -4.22
N LEU A 97 -13.83 -7.37 -4.09
CA LEU A 97 -12.53 -6.95 -3.55
C LEU A 97 -12.31 -7.45 -2.11
N ARG A 98 -13.34 -7.39 -1.26
CA ARG A 98 -13.28 -7.97 0.09
C ARG A 98 -13.03 -9.48 0.03
N SER A 99 -13.80 -10.21 -0.78
CA SER A 99 -13.62 -11.67 -0.93
C SER A 99 -12.21 -12.02 -1.41
N LEU A 100 -11.69 -11.27 -2.38
CA LEU A 100 -10.35 -11.47 -2.93
C LEU A 100 -9.29 -11.28 -1.84
N GLY A 101 -9.36 -10.18 -1.09
CA GLY A 101 -8.42 -9.91 -0.02
C GLY A 101 -8.44 -10.97 1.08
N HIS A 102 -9.63 -11.42 1.52
CA HIS A 102 -9.72 -12.51 2.51
C HIS A 102 -9.09 -13.81 1.98
N CYS A 103 -9.30 -14.13 0.71
CA CYS A 103 -8.70 -15.32 0.09
C CYS A 103 -7.16 -15.23 0.09
N ARG A 104 -6.60 -14.07 -0.27
CA ARG A 104 -5.15 -13.78 -0.21
C ARG A 104 -4.62 -13.89 1.21
N ASN A 105 -5.33 -13.38 2.22
CA ASN A 105 -4.89 -13.44 3.61
C ASN A 105 -4.85 -14.86 4.14
N ASN A 106 -5.87 -15.66 3.82
CA ASN A 106 -5.91 -17.07 4.20
C ASN A 106 -4.78 -17.86 3.54
N MET A 107 -4.50 -17.56 2.26
CA MET A 107 -3.39 -18.17 1.54
C MET A 107 -2.06 -17.79 2.18
N ARG A 108 -1.80 -16.50 2.42
CA ARG A 108 -0.61 -16.01 3.11
C ARG A 108 -0.43 -16.69 4.47
N LYS A 109 -1.46 -16.67 5.34
CA LYS A 109 -1.41 -17.33 6.65
C LYS A 109 -1.02 -18.80 6.56
N ARG A 110 -1.61 -19.57 5.65
CA ARG A 110 -1.24 -20.98 5.44
C ARG A 110 0.20 -21.17 4.97
N PHE A 111 0.72 -20.27 4.14
CA PHE A 111 2.14 -20.30 3.75
C PHE A 111 3.03 -20.09 4.98
N TRP A 112 2.77 -19.06 5.77
CA TRP A 112 3.55 -18.77 6.99
C TRP A 112 3.40 -19.86 8.06
N GLU A 113 2.20 -20.39 8.29
CA GLU A 113 1.95 -21.52 9.21
C GLU A 113 2.71 -22.79 8.81
N ASN A 114 2.95 -22.99 7.51
CA ASN A 114 3.70 -24.13 7.00
C ASN A 114 5.22 -23.88 6.97
N GLU A 115 5.68 -22.63 6.89
CA GLU A 115 7.10 -22.27 6.78
C GLU A 115 7.74 -21.81 8.11
N LEU A 116 6.99 -21.27 9.06
CA LEU A 116 7.49 -20.78 10.36
C LEU A 116 7.08 -21.71 11.49
N SER A 117 7.97 -22.65 11.81
CA SER A 117 8.00 -23.36 13.09
C SER A 117 8.89 -22.69 14.14
N THR A 118 9.27 -21.41 13.98
CA THR A 118 10.07 -20.66 14.98
C THR A 118 9.76 -19.15 15.03
N ASP A 119 9.09 -18.72 16.11
CA ASP A 119 9.27 -17.52 16.95
C ASP A 119 9.60 -16.11 16.40
N GLU A 120 9.13 -15.69 15.21
CA GLU A 120 9.22 -14.28 14.76
C GLU A 120 7.90 -13.70 14.20
N GLU A 121 6.81 -13.77 14.96
CA GLU A 121 5.49 -13.26 14.52
C GLU A 121 5.38 -11.72 14.46
N GLY A 122 6.22 -10.97 15.18
CA GLY A 122 5.99 -9.54 15.43
C GLY A 122 6.38 -8.58 14.30
N GLU A 123 7.48 -8.84 13.57
CA GLU A 123 8.01 -7.89 12.59
C GLU A 123 7.37 -8.00 11.21
N ALA A 124 6.98 -9.22 10.80
CA ALA A 124 6.37 -9.46 9.49
C ALA A 124 5.03 -8.71 9.30
N TYR A 125 4.19 -8.65 10.34
CA TYR A 125 2.93 -7.90 10.31
C TYR A 125 3.14 -6.40 10.13
N LYS A 126 4.20 -5.84 10.72
CA LYS A 126 4.55 -4.42 10.58
C LYS A 126 4.98 -4.07 9.15
N MET A 127 5.66 -5.00 8.46
CA MET A 127 6.10 -4.83 7.07
C MET A 127 4.94 -4.93 6.06
N MET A 128 3.95 -5.79 6.32
CA MET A 128 2.83 -6.05 5.40
C MET A 128 1.76 -4.94 5.40
N THR A 129 1.76 -4.07 6.42
CA THR A 129 0.79 -2.97 6.61
C THR A 129 1.26 -1.64 5.97
N LEU A 130 2.54 -1.56 5.60
CA LEU A 130 3.19 -0.31 5.17
C LEU A 130 3.23 -0.07 3.65
N VAL A 131 2.77 -1.02 2.85
CA VAL A 131 2.60 -0.82 1.40
C VAL A 131 1.31 -0.10 1.11
#